data_AF-A0A844Z570-F1
#
_entry.id   AF-A0A844Z570-F1
#
_cell.length_a   1.000
_cell.length_b   1.000
_cell.length_c   1.000
_cell.angle_alpha   90.00
_cell.angle_beta   90.00
_cell.angle_gamma   90.00
#
_symmetry.space_group_name_H-M   'P 1'
#
loop_
_entity.id
_entity.type
_entity.pdbx_description
1 polymer ?
#
loop_
_entity_poly.entity_id
_entity_poly.type
_entity_poly.pdbx_seq_one_letter_code
_entity_poly.pdbx_strand_id
1 'polypeptide(L)'
;MQPDEELVAGEGGTVTIHVPLTLPLRGGRKYVAASHRAGTPDLTLIAALRRAHAMLDRDRGRPLMVEAPASPYDRRILRLAFLAPDLQTDILNGRQPASLNLEYLMARDIPLAWSEQRTALGWA
;
A
#
# COMPACT_ATOMS: atom_id res chain seq x y z
N MET A 1 -0.92 -25.35 -29.25
CA MET A 1 0.27 -26.11 -28.80
C MET A 1 1.18 -25.12 -28.09
N GLN A 2 1.04 -25.00 -26.78
CA GLN A 2 2.04 -24.41 -25.89
C GLN A 2 2.51 -25.56 -24.98
N PRO A 3 3.82 -25.81 -24.85
CA PRO A 3 4.32 -26.91 -24.04
C PRO A 3 4.54 -26.44 -22.59
N ASP A 4 4.45 -27.39 -21.65
CA ASP A 4 5.05 -27.37 -20.30
C ASP A 4 4.20 -27.00 -19.07
N GLU A 5 2.87 -27.15 -19.10
CA GLU A 5 2.10 -27.39 -17.86
C GLU A 5 1.85 -28.90 -17.71
N GLU A 6 2.80 -29.61 -17.11
CA GLU A 6 2.62 -31.01 -16.71
C GLU A 6 2.41 -31.09 -15.19
N LEU A 7 1.20 -31.42 -14.77
CA LEU A 7 0.90 -31.82 -13.40
C LEU A 7 1.38 -33.26 -13.19
N VAL A 8 2.63 -33.41 -12.74
CA VAL A 8 3.12 -34.72 -12.29
C VAL A 8 2.57 -34.98 -10.89
N ALA A 9 1.60 -35.89 -10.82
CA ALA A 9 1.01 -36.37 -9.58
C ALA A 9 2.11 -36.93 -8.65
N GLY A 10 2.13 -36.45 -7.40
CA GLY A 10 2.98 -36.98 -6.34
C GLY A 10 2.13 -37.63 -5.24
N GLU A 11 2.12 -38.95 -5.18
CA GLU A 11 1.69 -39.68 -3.99
C GLU A 11 2.57 -39.31 -2.78
N GLY A 12 1.97 -39.13 -1.60
CA GLY A 12 2.71 -38.95 -0.34
C GLY A 12 2.77 -37.53 0.24
N GLY A 13 1.78 -36.67 -0.04
CA GLY A 13 1.52 -35.48 0.77
C GLY A 13 2.38 -34.23 0.49
N THR A 14 3.19 -34.24 -0.57
CA THR A 14 3.93 -33.05 -1.00
C THR A 14 3.65 -32.74 -2.47
N VAL A 15 3.16 -31.54 -2.75
CA VAL A 15 2.88 -31.05 -4.11
C VAL A 15 3.99 -30.10 -4.54
N THR A 16 4.64 -30.41 -5.66
CA THR A 16 5.65 -29.56 -6.28
C THR A 16 5.03 -28.87 -7.49
N ILE A 17 5.02 -27.53 -7.50
CA ILE A 17 4.47 -26.73 -8.60
C ILE A 17 5.62 -26.01 -9.30
N HIS A 18 5.71 -26.20 -10.61
CA HIS A 18 6.66 -25.49 -11.45
C HIS A 18 6.02 -24.17 -11.90
N VAL A 19 6.61 -23.03 -11.50
CA VAL A 19 6.15 -21.69 -11.90
C VAL A 19 7.34 -20.89 -12.44
N PRO A 20 7.27 -20.33 -13.65
CA PRO A 20 8.34 -19.49 -14.19
C PRO A 20 8.30 -18.11 -13.52
N LEU A 21 9.18 -17.87 -12.54
CA LEU A 21 9.31 -16.59 -11.84
C LEU A 21 10.72 -16.02 -11.99
N THR A 22 10.83 -14.73 -12.30
CA THR A 22 12.11 -14.00 -12.28
C THR A 22 12.38 -13.46 -10.87
N LEU A 23 13.38 -14.03 -10.19
CA LEU A 23 13.79 -13.62 -8.85
C LEU A 23 14.91 -12.55 -8.93
N PRO A 24 14.67 -11.29 -8.55
CA PRO A 24 15.76 -10.32 -8.43
C PRO A 24 16.57 -10.61 -7.15
N LEU A 25 17.68 -11.31 -7.30
CA LEU A 25 18.63 -11.60 -6.22
C LEU A 25 19.69 -10.50 -6.16
N ARG A 26 19.76 -9.75 -5.05
CA ARG A 26 20.86 -8.82 -4.77
C ARG A 26 21.58 -9.27 -3.50
N GLY A 27 22.73 -9.93 -3.66
CA GLY A 27 23.68 -10.25 -2.59
C GLY A 27 23.08 -10.94 -1.36
N GLY A 28 22.94 -12.28 -1.40
CA GLY A 28 22.71 -13.13 -0.21
C GLY A 28 21.36 -13.00 0.50
N ARG A 29 20.58 -11.95 0.27
CA ARG A 29 19.24 -11.78 0.85
C ARG A 29 18.16 -12.26 -0.12
N LYS A 30 17.48 -13.34 0.26
CA LYS A 30 16.28 -13.85 -0.41
C LYS A 30 15.18 -12.78 -0.27
N TYR A 31 14.74 -12.20 -1.39
CA TYR A 31 13.53 -11.38 -1.44
C TYR A 31 12.34 -12.30 -1.75
N VAL A 32 11.35 -12.33 -0.87
CA VAL A 32 10.03 -12.86 -1.22
C VAL A 32 9.29 -11.72 -1.91
N ALA A 33 9.10 -11.83 -3.22
CA ALA A 33 8.15 -10.99 -3.91
C ALA A 33 6.76 -11.34 -3.36
N ALA A 34 6.19 -10.44 -2.57
CA ALA A 34 4.86 -10.62 -2.04
C ALA A 34 3.88 -10.65 -3.24
N SER A 35 3.33 -11.83 -3.54
CA SER A 35 1.93 -11.85 -3.93
C SER A 35 1.20 -11.02 -2.87
N HIS A 36 0.37 -10.05 -3.29
CA HIS A 36 -0.39 -9.20 -2.37
C HIS A 36 -1.42 -10.04 -1.62
N ARG A 37 -0.99 -10.97 -0.77
CA ARG A 37 -1.80 -11.52 0.31
C ARG A 37 -2.16 -10.30 1.14
N ALA A 38 -3.44 -9.97 1.19
CA ALA A 38 -3.97 -8.98 2.11
C ALA A 38 -3.43 -9.34 3.51
N GLY A 39 -2.51 -8.52 4.02
CA GLY A 39 -2.09 -8.60 5.40
C GLY A 39 -3.23 -8.12 6.29
N THR A 40 -3.13 -8.40 7.59
CA THR A 40 -4.04 -7.79 8.56
C THR A 40 -3.98 -6.25 8.40
N PRO A 41 -5.11 -5.56 8.23
CA PRO A 41 -5.11 -4.11 8.05
C PRO A 41 -4.44 -3.39 9.24
N ASP A 42 -3.58 -2.41 8.95
CA ASP A 42 -2.93 -1.60 9.98
C ASP A 42 -3.94 -0.59 10.56
N LEU A 43 -4.45 -0.90 11.76
CA LEU A 43 -5.43 -0.06 12.46
C LEU A 43 -4.89 1.35 12.74
N THR A 44 -3.58 1.53 12.88
CA THR A 44 -2.96 2.84 13.10
C THR A 44 -3.07 3.71 11.86
N LEU A 45 -2.79 3.13 10.68
CA LEU A 45 -2.94 3.81 9.40
C LEU A 45 -4.40 4.13 9.10
N ILE A 46 -5.31 3.19 9.38
CA ILE A 46 -6.75 3.42 9.22
C ILE A 46 -7.22 4.56 10.12
N ALA A 47 -6.79 4.56 11.40
CA ALA A 47 -7.12 5.63 12.33
C ALA A 47 -6.56 6.99 11.87
N ALA A 48 -5.35 7.01 11.30
CA ALA A 48 -4.75 8.22 10.74
C ALA A 48 -5.51 8.73 9.51
N LEU A 49 -5.92 7.85 8.58
CA LEU A 49 -6.79 8.20 7.45
C LEU A 49 -8.11 8.78 7.93
N ARG A 50 -8.75 8.14 8.92
CA ARG A 50 -10.00 8.64 9.51
C ARG A 50 -9.79 10.03 10.12
N ARG A 51 -8.70 10.24 10.87
CA ARG A 51 -8.36 11.55 11.45
C ARG A 51 -8.15 12.60 10.36
N ALA A 52 -7.44 12.26 9.30
CA ALA A 52 -7.20 13.14 8.17
C ALA A 52 -8.50 13.60 7.50
N HIS A 53 -9.41 12.65 7.22
CA HIS A 53 -10.72 12.97 6.64
C HIS A 53 -11.63 13.75 7.57
N ALA A 54 -11.54 13.55 8.90
CA ALA A 54 -12.33 14.29 9.88
C ALA A 54 -11.92 15.77 10.00
N MET A 55 -10.74 16.14 9.51
CA MET A 55 -10.26 17.52 9.48
C MET A 55 -10.75 18.28 8.23
N LEU A 56 -11.41 17.60 7.30
CA LEU A 56 -11.97 18.19 6.09
C LEU A 56 -13.48 18.34 6.23
N ASP A 57 -13.97 19.49 5.81
CA ASP A 57 -15.38 19.69 5.53
C ASP A 57 -15.70 19.21 4.09
N ARG A 58 -16.98 19.19 3.72
CA ARG A 58 -17.43 18.80 2.39
C ARG A 58 -18.32 19.88 1.79
N ASP A 59 -17.89 20.44 0.67
CA ASP A 59 -18.74 21.26 -0.19
C ASP A 59 -19.08 20.50 -1.48
N ARG A 60 -20.37 20.17 -1.67
CA ARG A 60 -20.87 19.43 -2.85
C ARG A 60 -20.07 18.16 -3.15
N GLY A 61 -19.68 17.44 -2.11
CA GLY A 61 -18.89 16.20 -2.20
C GLY A 61 -17.39 16.40 -2.41
N ARG A 62 -16.90 17.63 -2.55
CA ARG A 62 -15.47 17.94 -2.63
C ARG A 62 -14.91 18.25 -1.24
N PRO A 63 -13.69 17.80 -0.92
CA PRO A 63 -13.05 18.14 0.33
C PRO A 63 -12.78 19.64 0.39
N LEU A 64 -13.20 20.27 1.47
CA LEU A 64 -12.98 21.68 1.77
C LEU A 64 -12.18 21.79 3.06
N MET A 65 -11.03 22.47 3.01
CA MET A 65 -10.29 22.83 4.22
C MET A 65 -10.70 24.25 4.63
N VAL A 66 -11.43 24.36 5.74
CA VAL A 66 -11.90 25.66 6.26
C VAL A 66 -10.76 26.39 6.98
N GLU A 67 -9.94 25.66 7.73
CA GLU A 67 -8.82 26.21 8.48
C GLU A 67 -7.60 25.28 8.41
N ALA A 68 -6.41 25.87 8.31
CA ALA A 68 -5.18 25.10 8.30
C ALA A 68 -4.86 24.60 9.72
N PRO A 69 -4.50 23.33 9.90
CA PRO A 69 -4.14 22.82 11.23
C PRO A 69 -2.94 23.59 11.80
N ALA A 70 -3.02 23.96 13.08
CA ALA A 70 -1.95 24.70 13.76
C ALA A 70 -0.68 23.85 13.92
N SER A 71 -0.84 22.56 14.25
CA SER A 71 0.27 21.65 14.50
C SER A 71 0.92 21.13 13.19
N PRO A 72 2.26 21.14 13.08
CA PRO A 72 2.97 20.48 11.96
C PRO A 72 2.61 19.00 11.80
N TYR A 73 2.33 18.31 12.92
CA TYR A 73 1.90 16.92 12.91
C TYR A 73 0.52 16.77 12.24
N ASP A 74 -0.44 17.61 12.62
CA ASP A 74 -1.79 17.56 12.06
C ASP A 74 -1.78 17.93 10.57
N ARG A 75 -0.90 18.84 10.13
CA ARG A 75 -0.71 19.11 8.69
C ARG A 75 -0.23 17.87 7.94
N ARG A 76 0.68 17.08 8.52
CA ARG A 76 1.15 15.81 7.91
C ARG A 76 0.05 14.76 7.89
N ILE A 77 -0.73 14.65 8.96
CA ILE A 77 -1.89 13.74 9.00
C ILE A 77 -2.92 14.15 7.95
N LEU A 78 -3.27 15.44 7.84
CA LEU A 78 -4.24 15.93 6.86
C LEU A 78 -3.89 15.53 5.42
N ARG A 79 -2.59 15.54 5.07
CA ARG A 79 -2.13 15.12 3.73
C ARG A 79 -2.55 13.70 3.36
N LEU A 80 -2.75 12.83 4.34
CA LEU A 80 -3.17 11.44 4.10
C LEU A 80 -4.57 11.35 3.47
N ALA A 81 -5.45 12.33 3.71
CA ALA A 81 -6.77 12.38 3.08
C ALA A 81 -6.71 12.57 1.56
N PHE A 82 -5.58 13.12 1.06
CA PHE A 82 -5.32 13.42 -0.34
C PHE A 82 -4.46 12.35 -1.05
N LEU A 83 -4.20 11.21 -0.39
CA LEU A 83 -3.63 10.05 -1.06
C LEU A 83 -4.52 9.58 -2.21
N ALA A 84 -3.92 8.97 -3.23
CA ALA A 84 -4.68 8.42 -4.34
C ALA A 84 -5.75 7.41 -3.83
N PRO A 85 -6.98 7.44 -4.38
CA PRO A 85 -8.09 6.65 -3.84
C PRO A 85 -7.83 5.13 -3.78
N ASP A 86 -7.09 4.61 -4.76
CA ASP A 86 -6.65 3.21 -4.82
C ASP A 86 -5.68 2.86 -3.68
N LEU A 87 -4.75 3.77 -3.33
CA LEU A 87 -3.85 3.58 -2.19
C LEU A 87 -4.61 3.54 -0.87
N GLN A 88 -5.57 4.46 -0.68
CA GLN A 88 -6.44 4.46 0.50
C GLN A 88 -7.23 3.15 0.58
N THR A 89 -7.73 2.66 -0.57
CA THR A 89 -8.45 1.40 -0.67
C THR A 89 -7.55 0.21 -0.29
N ASP A 90 -6.31 0.19 -0.75
CA ASP A 90 -5.36 -0.87 -0.39
C ASP A 90 -4.99 -0.84 1.09
N ILE A 91 -4.83 0.35 1.68
CA ILE A 91 -4.59 0.49 3.12
C ILE A 91 -5.78 -0.07 3.93
N LEU A 92 -7.00 0.31 3.57
CA LEU A 92 -8.22 -0.18 4.23
C LEU A 92 -8.38 -1.70 4.10
N ASN A 93 -7.92 -2.29 2.99
CA ASN A 93 -7.97 -3.72 2.74
C ASN A 93 -6.73 -4.49 3.22
N GLY A 94 -5.75 -3.82 3.85
CA GLY A 94 -4.49 -4.44 4.28
C GLY A 94 -3.62 -4.95 3.12
N ARG A 95 -3.84 -4.45 1.90
CA ARG A 95 -3.03 -4.75 0.70
C ARG A 95 -1.86 -3.79 0.50
N GLN A 96 -1.64 -2.86 1.43
CA GLN A 96 -0.47 -2.00 1.42
C GLN A 96 0.85 -2.81 1.50
N PRO A 97 1.96 -2.31 0.94
CA PRO A 97 3.29 -2.89 1.12
C PRO A 97 3.64 -3.03 2.60
N ALA A 98 4.31 -4.13 2.97
CA ALA A 98 4.67 -4.41 4.36
C ALA A 98 5.61 -3.35 4.99
N SER A 99 6.34 -2.60 4.17
CA SER A 99 7.18 -1.48 4.59
C SER A 99 6.41 -0.19 4.87
N LEU A 100 5.13 -0.12 4.48
CA LEU A 100 4.31 1.07 4.65
C LEU A 100 3.63 1.07 6.01
N ASN A 101 4.02 2.04 6.85
CA ASN A 101 3.42 2.32 8.15
C ASN A 101 3.21 3.84 8.33
N LEU A 102 2.57 4.25 9.42
CA LEU A 102 2.27 5.67 9.65
C LEU A 102 3.56 6.52 9.74
N GLU A 103 4.58 6.04 10.43
CA GLU A 103 5.85 6.76 10.59
C GLU A 103 6.51 7.03 9.23
N TYR A 104 6.51 6.04 8.34
CA TYR A 104 7.00 6.15 6.98
C TYR A 104 6.29 7.25 6.19
N LEU A 105 4.95 7.33 6.29
CA LEU A 105 4.17 8.39 5.65
C LEU A 105 4.42 9.77 6.27
N MET A 106 4.60 9.83 7.59
CA MET A 106 4.86 11.08 8.30
C MET A 106 6.27 11.63 8.07
N ALA A 107 7.24 10.78 7.73
CA ALA A 107 8.62 11.17 7.48
C ALA A 107 8.88 11.63 6.03
N ARG A 108 7.98 11.31 5.08
CA ARG A 108 8.17 11.59 3.66
C ARG A 108 7.40 12.83 3.21
N ASP A 109 7.98 13.50 2.22
CA ASP A 109 7.25 14.50 1.46
C ASP A 109 6.53 13.80 0.30
N ILE A 110 5.21 13.60 0.47
CA ILE A 110 4.37 12.89 -0.48
C ILE A 110 3.93 13.86 -1.59
N PRO A 111 4.24 13.58 -2.88
CA PRO A 111 3.83 14.42 -3.99
C PRO A 111 2.30 14.60 -4.07
N LEU A 112 1.85 15.71 -4.65
CA LEU A 112 0.41 15.95 -4.87
C LEU A 112 -0.15 15.12 -6.03
N ALA A 113 0.65 14.86 -7.06
CA ALA A 113 0.23 14.09 -8.22
C ALA A 113 0.10 12.60 -7.85
N TRP A 114 -1.07 12.01 -8.08
CA TRP A 114 -1.33 10.61 -7.74
C TRP A 114 -0.41 9.61 -8.46
N SER A 115 0.00 9.90 -9.69
CA SER A 115 1.01 9.08 -10.41
C SER A 115 2.32 9.03 -9.64
N GLU A 116 2.80 10.19 -9.19
CA GLU A 116 4.04 10.31 -8.43
C GLU A 116 3.91 9.69 -7.03
N GLN A 117 2.73 9.77 -6.41
CA GLN A 117 2.46 9.07 -5.13
C GLN A 117 2.65 7.57 -5.25
N ARG A 118 2.12 6.93 -6.31
CA ARG A 118 2.27 5.49 -6.53
C ARG A 118 3.74 5.11 -6.67
N THR A 119 4.49 5.84 -7.48
CA THR A 119 5.93 5.62 -7.64
C THR A 119 6.69 5.84 -6.33
N ALA A 120 6.39 6.92 -5.61
CA ALA A 120 7.08 7.28 -4.38
C ALA A 120 6.79 6.32 -3.22
N LEU A 121 5.64 5.66 -3.21
CA LEU A 121 5.19 4.75 -2.14
C LEU A 121 5.34 3.27 -2.50
N GLY A 122 5.70 2.94 -3.75
CA GLY A 122 5.98 1.56 -4.17
C GLY A 122 4.78 0.78 -4.70
N TRP A 123 3.80 1.46 -5.30
CA TRP A 123 2.62 0.88 -5.97
C TRP A 123 2.74 0.83 -7.51
N ALA A 124 3.92 1.13 -8.05
CA ALA A 124 4.21 1.09 -9.48
C ALA A 124 4.77 -0.28 -9.89
#